data_AF-A0A9E5Y1R2-F1
#
_entry.id   AF-A0A9E5Y1R2-F1
#
_cell.length_a   1.000
_cell.length_b   1.000
_cell.length_c   1.000
_cell.angle_alpha   90.00
_cell.angle_beta   90.00
_cell.angle_gamma   90.00
#
_symmetry.space_group_name_H-M   'P 1'
#
loop_
_entity.id
_entity.type
_entity.pdbx_description
1 polymer ?
#
loop_
_entity_poly.entity_id
_entity_poly.type
_entity_poly.pdbx_seq_one_letter_code
_entity_poly.pdbx_strand_id
1 'polypeptide(L)'
;MDKACTDSHGFTIIEIAIFLFIAGAILSVAAMAWSVLAQGRQVAAAKNILAEVDSCLMDYAIMARKIPDSNYFSSYCSKIDPWGKNLRLVTNAGNNPINCGASTPGTLTVKIDPWTTVSEVAWVVISSGPNRSFDYTLSATTLDISTGDDIYVFESDTGIHEEICE
;
A
#
# COMPACT_ATOMS: atom_id res chain seq x y z
N MET A 1 -49.55 -53.04 6.59
CA MET A 1 -48.54 -52.10 7.15
C MET A 1 -47.20 -52.59 6.65
N ASP A 2 -46.81 -52.11 5.48
CA ASP A 2 -45.59 -52.58 4.81
C ASP A 2 -44.37 -51.98 5.50
N LYS A 3 -43.47 -52.84 5.96
CA LYS A 3 -42.19 -52.46 6.53
C LYS A 3 -41.27 -52.01 5.40
N ALA A 4 -40.90 -50.73 5.41
CA ALA A 4 -39.77 -50.24 4.62
C ALA A 4 -38.47 -50.80 5.19
N CYS A 5 -37.81 -51.70 4.46
CA CYS A 5 -36.43 -52.10 4.73
C CYS A 5 -35.51 -50.97 4.24
N THR A 6 -34.93 -50.21 5.16
CA THR A 6 -33.85 -49.27 4.86
C THR A 6 -32.54 -50.04 4.78
N ASP A 7 -32.04 -50.27 3.55
CA ASP A 7 -30.69 -50.77 3.32
C ASP A 7 -29.65 -49.80 3.91
N SER A 8 -29.04 -50.22 5.02
CA SER A 8 -27.98 -49.47 5.67
C SER A 8 -26.65 -49.89 5.05
N HIS A 9 -26.33 -49.34 3.87
CA HIS A 9 -24.98 -49.46 3.32
C HIS A 9 -24.01 -48.63 4.16
N GLY A 10 -23.25 -49.30 5.03
CA GLY A 10 -22.16 -48.68 5.75
C GLY A 10 -21.05 -48.25 4.78
N PHE A 11 -20.63 -46.98 4.85
CA PHE A 11 -19.53 -46.48 4.03
C PHE A 11 -18.27 -47.31 4.26
N THR A 12 -17.68 -47.80 3.18
CA THR A 12 -16.41 -48.52 3.27
C THR A 12 -15.28 -47.54 3.63
N ILE A 13 -14.32 -47.97 4.44
CA ILE A 13 -13.17 -47.14 4.84
C ILE A 13 -12.41 -46.63 3.61
N ILE A 14 -12.35 -47.45 2.55
CA ILE A 14 -11.70 -47.11 1.28
C ILE A 14 -12.40 -45.94 0.58
N GLU A 15 -13.73 -45.91 0.61
CA GLU A 15 -14.52 -44.88 -0.06
C GLU A 15 -14.41 -43.52 0.65
N ILE A 16 -14.34 -43.54 2.00
CA ILE A 16 -14.00 -42.34 2.79
C ILE A 16 -12.57 -41.87 2.50
N ALA A 17 -11.61 -42.79 2.36
CA ALA A 17 -10.21 -42.44 2.07
C ALA A 17 -10.06 -41.77 0.69
N ILE A 18 -10.75 -42.27 -0.33
CA ILE A 18 -10.76 -41.67 -1.68
C ILE A 18 -11.41 -40.28 -1.63
N PHE A 19 -12.52 -40.13 -0.91
CA PHE A 19 -13.18 -38.84 -0.76
C PHE A 19 -12.26 -37.80 -0.11
N LEU A 20 -11.57 -38.16 0.96
CA LEU A 20 -10.62 -37.27 1.64
C LEU A 20 -9.42 -36.91 0.75
N PHE A 21 -8.92 -37.84 -0.05
CA PHE A 21 -7.84 -37.58 -1.00
C PHE A 21 -8.27 -36.54 -2.05
N ILE A 22 -9.45 -36.73 -2.66
CA ILE A 22 -9.98 -35.79 -3.65
C ILE A 22 -10.27 -34.43 -3.01
N ALA A 23 -10.90 -34.41 -1.84
CA ALA A 23 -11.18 -33.17 -1.11
C ALA A 23 -9.88 -32.42 -0.76
N GLY A 24 -8.86 -33.11 -0.29
CA GLY A 24 -7.55 -32.53 0.00
C GLY A 24 -6.86 -31.95 -1.25
N ALA A 25 -6.95 -32.65 -2.38
CA ALA A 25 -6.41 -32.17 -3.66
C ALA A 25 -7.14 -30.92 -4.18
N ILE A 26 -8.46 -30.83 -3.99
CA ILE A 26 -9.24 -29.64 -4.39
C ILE A 26 -8.92 -28.46 -3.48
N LEU A 27 -8.82 -28.67 -2.16
CA LEU A 27 -8.53 -27.63 -1.19
C LEU A 27 -7.14 -27.02 -1.39
N SER A 28 -6.14 -27.82 -1.79
CA SER A 28 -4.79 -27.30 -2.03
C SER A 28 -4.75 -26.31 -3.21
N VAL A 29 -5.44 -26.61 -4.31
CA VAL A 29 -5.53 -25.71 -5.47
C VAL A 29 -6.38 -24.47 -5.14
N ALA A 30 -7.48 -24.65 -4.43
CA ALA A 30 -8.36 -23.55 -4.04
C ALA A 30 -7.64 -22.52 -3.13
N ALA A 31 -6.77 -22.98 -2.23
CA ALA A 31 -5.99 -22.10 -1.35
C ALA A 31 -5.06 -21.15 -2.14
N MET A 32 -4.42 -21.65 -3.21
CA MET A 32 -3.53 -20.83 -4.06
C MET A 32 -4.31 -19.78 -4.85
N ALA A 33 -5.49 -20.14 -5.38
CA ALA A 33 -6.33 -19.18 -6.10
C ALA A 33 -6.83 -18.05 -5.17
N TRP A 34 -7.15 -18.39 -3.92
CA TRP A 34 -7.61 -17.42 -2.93
C TRP A 34 -6.53 -16.39 -2.56
N SER A 35 -5.27 -16.80 -2.42
CA SER A 35 -4.19 -15.89 -2.02
C SER A 35 -3.95 -14.79 -3.06
N VAL A 36 -4.01 -15.12 -4.36
CA VAL A 36 -3.84 -14.14 -5.45
C VAL A 36 -5.01 -13.14 -5.47
N LEU A 37 -6.24 -13.64 -5.31
CA LEU A 37 -7.43 -12.77 -5.27
C LEU A 37 -7.39 -11.82 -4.06
N ALA A 38 -6.99 -12.34 -2.89
CA ALA A 38 -6.86 -11.55 -1.67
C ALA A 38 -5.81 -10.43 -1.84
N GLN A 39 -4.65 -10.75 -2.44
CA GLN A 39 -3.63 -9.75 -2.75
C GLN A 39 -4.16 -8.66 -3.69
N GLY A 40 -4.86 -9.01 -4.77
CA GLY A 40 -5.43 -8.02 -5.69
C GLY A 40 -6.37 -7.03 -5.01
N ARG A 41 -7.19 -7.50 -4.05
CA ARG A 41 -8.06 -6.63 -3.25
C ARG A 41 -7.26 -5.71 -2.31
N GLN A 42 -6.23 -6.24 -1.68
CA GLN A 42 -5.35 -5.45 -0.80
C GLN A 42 -4.63 -4.36 -1.58
N VAL A 43 -4.11 -4.65 -2.77
CA VAL A 43 -3.45 -3.64 -3.62
C VAL A 43 -4.41 -2.54 -4.04
N ALA A 44 -5.63 -2.89 -4.46
CA ALA A 44 -6.65 -1.90 -4.81
C ALA A 44 -7.02 -1.03 -3.59
N ALA A 45 -7.18 -1.64 -2.42
CA ALA A 45 -7.45 -0.92 -1.18
C ALA A 45 -6.29 0.02 -0.80
N ALA A 46 -5.04 -0.42 -0.97
CA ALA A 46 -3.86 0.38 -0.66
C ALA A 46 -3.81 1.64 -1.53
N LYS A 47 -4.09 1.52 -2.83
CA LYS A 47 -4.16 2.67 -3.74
C LYS A 47 -5.23 3.68 -3.32
N ASN A 48 -6.41 3.20 -2.91
CA ASN A 48 -7.48 4.08 -2.44
C ASN A 48 -7.08 4.81 -1.15
N ILE A 49 -6.46 4.12 -0.20
CA ILE A 49 -5.98 4.74 1.04
C ILE A 49 -4.88 5.76 0.75
N LEU A 50 -3.93 5.44 -0.14
CA LEU A 50 -2.88 6.37 -0.54
C LEU A 50 -3.47 7.64 -1.18
N ALA A 51 -4.46 7.50 -2.06
CA ALA A 51 -5.14 8.65 -2.67
C ALA A 51 -5.94 9.48 -1.64
N GLU A 52 -6.59 8.83 -0.66
CA GLU A 52 -7.28 9.54 0.44
C GLU A 52 -6.28 10.36 1.28
N VAL A 53 -5.15 9.75 1.62
CA VAL A 53 -4.09 10.39 2.41
C VAL A 53 -3.48 11.55 1.63
N ASP A 54 -3.25 11.37 0.33
CA ASP A 54 -2.76 12.45 -0.53
C ASP A 54 -3.74 13.63 -0.56
N SER A 55 -5.04 13.38 -0.72
CA SER A 55 -6.07 14.44 -0.64
C SER A 55 -6.05 15.17 0.70
N CYS A 56 -5.85 14.47 1.82
CA CYS A 56 -5.72 15.09 3.14
C CYS A 56 -4.49 16.00 3.25
N LEU A 57 -3.37 15.56 2.68
CA LEU A 57 -2.12 16.34 2.64
C LEU A 57 -2.25 17.56 1.71
N MET A 58 -2.94 17.38 0.58
CA MET A 58 -3.26 18.44 -0.37
C MET A 58 -4.09 19.55 0.27
N ASP A 59 -5.16 19.18 0.96
CA ASP A 59 -6.04 20.10 1.67
C ASP A 59 -5.25 20.94 2.69
N TYR A 60 -4.38 20.30 3.46
CA TYR A 60 -3.47 21.01 4.36
C TYR A 60 -2.54 21.96 3.63
N ALA A 61 -1.91 21.49 2.56
CA ALA A 61 -0.93 22.27 1.83
C ALA A 61 -1.55 23.54 1.24
N ILE A 62 -2.77 23.45 0.68
CA ILE A 62 -3.56 24.59 0.19
C ILE A 62 -3.93 25.54 1.32
N MET A 63 -4.45 25.03 2.44
CA MET A 63 -4.95 25.87 3.54
C MET A 63 -3.83 26.55 4.32
N ALA A 64 -2.76 25.82 4.61
CA ALA A 64 -1.64 26.31 5.41
C ALA A 64 -0.57 27.01 4.58
N ARG A 65 -0.59 26.86 3.24
CA ARG A 65 0.47 27.27 2.30
C ARG A 65 1.83 26.68 2.71
N LYS A 66 1.84 25.41 3.10
CA LYS A 66 3.01 24.70 3.63
C LYS A 66 3.02 23.24 3.21
N ILE A 67 4.20 22.72 2.90
CA ILE A 67 4.38 21.29 2.71
C ILE A 67 4.21 20.59 4.07
N PRO A 68 3.38 19.54 4.17
CA PRO A 68 3.14 18.83 5.42
C PRO A 68 4.42 18.20 5.97
N ASP A 69 4.59 18.26 7.29
CA ASP A 69 5.66 17.58 8.01
C ASP A 69 5.20 16.21 8.53
N SER A 70 6.13 15.44 9.08
CA SER A 70 5.87 14.13 9.67
C SER A 70 4.89 14.20 10.86
N ASN A 71 4.87 15.30 11.61
CA ASN A 71 3.98 15.49 12.76
C ASN A 71 2.53 15.66 12.34
N TYR A 72 2.28 16.54 11.36
CA TYR A 72 0.96 16.77 10.79
C TYR A 72 0.42 15.47 10.18
N PHE A 73 1.24 14.80 9.38
CA PHE A 73 0.90 13.51 8.80
C PHE A 73 0.48 12.50 9.87
N SER A 74 1.33 12.26 10.88
CA SER A 74 1.05 11.27 11.92
C SER A 74 -0.20 11.58 12.75
N SER A 75 -0.56 12.86 12.89
CA SER A 75 -1.70 13.30 13.71
C SER A 75 -3.02 13.31 12.96
N TYR A 76 -3.02 13.63 11.67
CA TYR A 76 -4.26 13.95 10.94
C TYR A 76 -4.49 13.06 9.71
N CYS A 77 -3.45 12.78 8.92
CA CYS A 77 -3.59 12.06 7.65
C CYS A 77 -3.12 10.60 7.70
N SER A 78 -2.47 10.17 8.80
CA SER A 78 -1.91 8.82 8.92
C SER A 78 -3.02 7.77 8.95
N LYS A 79 -2.83 6.73 8.14
CA LYS A 79 -3.71 5.57 8.03
C LYS A 79 -2.90 4.28 8.12
N ILE A 80 -3.62 3.20 8.39
CA ILE A 80 -3.08 1.85 8.36
C ILE A 80 -3.37 1.26 6.98
N ASP A 81 -2.36 0.68 6.34
CA ASP A 81 -2.48 0.01 5.06
C ASP A 81 -3.22 -1.34 5.18
N PRO A 82 -3.60 -1.98 4.06
CA PRO A 82 -4.34 -3.24 4.08
C PRO A 82 -3.56 -4.44 4.66
N TRP A 83 -2.26 -4.27 4.91
CA TRP A 83 -1.39 -5.26 5.55
C TRP A 83 -1.14 -4.97 7.04
N GLY A 84 -1.81 -3.96 7.59
CA GLY A 84 -1.77 -3.62 9.01
C GLY A 84 -0.57 -2.76 9.41
N LYS A 85 0.01 -2.01 8.48
CA LYS A 85 1.17 -1.14 8.73
C LYS A 85 0.84 0.33 8.56
N ASN A 86 1.50 1.18 9.35
CA ASN A 86 1.37 2.61 9.18
C ASN A 86 2.03 3.05 7.87
N LEU A 87 1.36 3.92 7.15
CA LEU A 87 1.95 4.63 6.02
C LEU A 87 3.10 5.52 6.47
N ARG A 88 4.00 5.82 5.54
CA ARG A 88 5.11 6.75 5.76
C ARG A 88 5.02 7.92 4.80
N LEU A 89 5.23 9.12 5.33
CA LEU A 89 5.45 10.33 4.55
C LEU A 89 6.96 10.54 4.39
N VAL A 90 7.39 10.81 3.15
CA VAL A 90 8.73 11.26 2.84
C VAL A 90 8.64 12.62 2.16
N THR A 91 9.38 13.59 2.66
CA THR A 91 9.49 14.93 2.09
C THR A 91 10.96 15.35 2.11
N ASN A 92 11.32 16.31 1.26
CA ASN A 92 12.62 17.00 1.36
C ASN A 92 12.70 17.86 2.65
N ALA A 93 11.54 18.23 3.20
CA ALA A 93 11.38 19.03 4.41
C ALA A 93 11.93 18.37 5.69
N GLY A 94 12.09 17.03 5.67
CA GLY A 94 12.40 16.26 6.87
C GLY A 94 11.30 16.46 7.93
N ASN A 95 11.68 16.96 9.11
CA ASN A 95 10.74 17.23 10.21
C ASN A 95 10.29 18.70 10.31
N ASN A 96 10.74 19.58 9.42
CA ASN A 96 10.39 21.00 9.47
C ASN A 96 9.47 21.33 8.30
N PRO A 97 8.30 21.97 8.52
CA PRO A 97 7.44 22.35 7.41
C PRO A 97 8.13 23.36 6.50
N ILE A 98 8.14 23.09 5.20
CA ILE A 98 8.59 24.05 4.19
C ILE A 98 7.44 25.01 3.91
N ASN A 99 7.70 26.31 4.09
CA ASN A 99 6.74 27.34 3.67
C ASN A 99 6.76 27.48 2.15
N CYS A 100 5.58 27.60 1.54
CA CYS A 100 5.46 28.06 0.17
C CYS A 100 6.12 29.44 0.01
N GLY A 101 7.07 29.57 -0.91
CA GLY A 101 7.80 30.83 -1.18
C GLY A 101 9.24 30.90 -0.66
N ALA A 102 9.78 29.84 -0.05
CA ALA A 102 11.22 29.74 0.18
C ALA A 102 11.95 29.64 -1.17
N SER A 103 13.00 30.45 -1.38
CA SER A 103 13.68 30.69 -2.67
C SER A 103 14.30 29.46 -3.34
N THR A 104 14.34 28.34 -2.62
CA THR A 104 14.63 27.01 -3.14
C THR A 104 13.66 26.05 -2.44
N PRO A 105 12.51 25.74 -3.04
CA PRO A 105 11.72 24.62 -2.56
C PRO A 105 12.63 23.40 -2.61
N GLY A 106 12.78 22.71 -1.49
CA GLY A 106 13.46 21.44 -1.49
C GLY A 106 12.65 20.48 -2.36
N THR A 107 13.04 20.30 -3.62
CA THR A 107 12.41 19.35 -4.53
C THR A 107 12.91 17.94 -4.22
N LEU A 108 12.02 16.97 -4.06
CA LEU A 108 12.42 15.57 -3.96
C LEU A 108 12.58 14.99 -5.36
N THR A 109 13.64 14.21 -5.57
CA THR A 109 13.77 13.33 -6.73
C THR A 109 13.50 11.91 -6.27
N VAL A 110 12.48 11.26 -6.81
CA VAL A 110 12.14 9.88 -6.50
C VAL A 110 12.71 9.00 -7.60
N LYS A 111 13.49 8.00 -7.22
CA LYS A 111 13.91 6.92 -8.12
C LYS A 111 13.16 5.66 -7.73
N ILE A 112 12.19 5.30 -8.56
CA ILE A 112 11.47 4.04 -8.48
C ILE A 112 12.12 3.12 -9.49
N ASP A 113 12.91 2.15 -9.02
CA ASP A 113 13.70 1.25 -9.90
C ASP A 113 14.82 2.02 -10.66
N PRO A 114 15.77 1.38 -11.38
CA PRO A 114 16.76 2.13 -12.16
C PRO A 114 16.16 2.78 -13.42
N TRP A 115 14.83 2.65 -13.65
CA TRP A 115 14.18 3.05 -14.90
C TRP A 115 13.27 4.26 -14.79
N THR A 116 12.76 4.57 -13.59
CA THR A 116 11.82 5.69 -13.41
C THR A 116 12.41 6.70 -12.43
N THR A 117 12.61 7.92 -12.91
CA THR A 117 13.01 9.05 -12.08
C THR A 117 11.97 10.15 -12.23
N VAL A 118 11.38 10.54 -11.11
CA VAL A 118 10.45 11.66 -11.02
C VAL A 118 11.12 12.76 -10.23
N SER A 119 11.34 13.90 -10.87
CA SER A 119 11.91 15.08 -10.25
C SER A 119 10.81 16.01 -9.73
N GLU A 120 11.18 16.90 -8.80
CA GLU A 120 10.31 17.99 -8.34
C GLU A 120 9.06 17.55 -7.56
N VAL A 121 9.13 16.40 -6.91
CA VAL A 121 8.04 15.89 -6.07
C VAL A 121 8.01 16.65 -4.74
N ALA A 122 6.82 17.13 -4.34
CA ALA A 122 6.63 17.87 -3.10
C ALA A 122 6.64 16.93 -1.87
N TRP A 123 5.94 15.79 -1.97
CA TRP A 123 5.93 14.73 -0.97
C TRP A 123 5.61 13.38 -1.60
N VAL A 124 5.96 12.33 -0.86
CA VAL A 124 5.70 10.94 -1.23
C VAL A 124 5.07 10.22 -0.06
N VAL A 125 3.99 9.48 -0.33
CA VAL A 125 3.38 8.58 0.65
C VAL A 125 3.65 7.13 0.25
N ILE A 126 4.13 6.34 1.21
CA ILE A 126 4.63 4.99 0.98
C ILE A 126 3.87 3.98 1.86
N SER A 127 3.42 2.88 1.25
CA SER A 127 3.00 1.64 1.93
C SER A 127 4.05 0.55 1.72
N SER A 128 4.36 -0.23 2.78
CA SER A 128 5.29 -1.36 2.68
C SER A 128 4.76 -2.52 1.84
N GLY A 129 3.45 -2.56 1.62
CA GLY A 129 2.82 -3.71 1.00
C GLY A 129 2.93 -5.00 1.84
N PRO A 130 2.87 -6.18 1.19
CA PRO A 130 3.00 -7.48 1.85
C PRO A 130 4.39 -7.76 2.44
N ASN A 131 5.44 -7.17 1.87
CA ASN A 131 6.80 -7.28 2.40
C ASN A 131 6.95 -6.24 3.52
N ARG A 132 6.96 -6.72 4.76
CA ARG A 132 6.93 -5.89 5.98
C ARG A 132 8.20 -5.05 6.22
N SER A 133 9.07 -4.95 5.21
CA SER A 133 10.30 -4.16 5.20
C SER A 133 10.04 -2.81 4.54
N PHE A 134 10.71 -1.77 5.02
CA PHE A 134 10.75 -0.46 4.38
C PHE A 134 12.21 -0.19 4.00
N ASP A 135 12.67 -0.75 2.88
CA ASP A 135 14.02 -0.54 2.38
C ASP A 135 14.03 0.63 1.38
N TYR A 136 14.05 1.85 1.91
CA TYR A 136 14.30 3.07 1.14
C TYR A 136 15.53 3.79 1.67
N THR A 137 16.30 4.39 0.76
CA THR A 137 17.43 5.26 1.12
C THR A 137 17.07 6.70 0.76
N LEU A 138 17.07 7.59 1.74
CA LEU A 138 16.93 9.02 1.51
C LEU A 138 18.31 9.68 1.57
N SER A 139 18.79 10.18 0.44
CA SER A 139 20.06 10.90 0.32
C SER A 139 19.80 12.36 -0.06
N ALA A 140 19.89 13.26 0.92
CA ALA A 140 19.66 14.71 0.82
C ALA A 140 18.30 15.11 0.20
N THR A 141 18.13 14.94 -1.10
CA THR A 141 16.92 15.24 -1.87
C THR A 141 16.47 14.09 -2.76
N THR A 142 17.16 12.95 -2.73
CA THR A 142 16.84 11.77 -3.55
C THR A 142 16.31 10.65 -2.67
N LEU A 143 15.12 10.17 -3.00
CA LEU A 143 14.53 8.97 -2.44
C LEU A 143 14.76 7.81 -3.41
N ASP A 144 15.63 6.89 -3.03
CA ASP A 144 15.88 5.66 -3.78
C ASP A 144 15.08 4.50 -3.15
N ILE A 145 14.16 3.94 -3.95
CA ILE A 145 13.31 2.81 -3.55
C ILE A 145 13.81 1.57 -4.29
N SER A 146 14.34 0.60 -3.56
CA SER A 146 14.84 -0.64 -4.17
C SER A 146 13.69 -1.62 -4.41
N THR A 147 13.52 -2.06 -5.65
CA THR A 147 12.40 -2.87 -6.17
C THR A 147 12.41 -4.34 -5.76
N GLY A 148 13.17 -4.70 -4.71
CA GLY A 148 13.08 -6.03 -4.10
C GLY A 148 11.78 -6.25 -3.31
N ASP A 149 11.07 -5.16 -2.98
CA ASP A 149 9.88 -5.18 -2.13
C ASP A 149 8.64 -4.61 -2.83
N ASP A 150 7.48 -5.16 -2.48
CA ASP A 150 6.16 -4.72 -2.94
C ASP A 150 5.75 -3.37 -2.33
N ILE A 151 6.51 -2.30 -2.64
CA ILE A 151 6.29 -0.95 -2.11
C ILE A 151 5.33 -0.21 -3.02
N TYR A 152 4.29 0.40 -2.43
CA TYR A 152 3.34 1.24 -3.17
C TYR A 152 3.61 2.70 -2.86
N VAL A 153 3.88 3.47 -3.92
CA VAL A 153 4.30 4.87 -3.86
C VAL A 153 3.23 5.73 -4.52
N PHE A 154 2.84 6.80 -3.83
CA PHE A 154 2.05 7.87 -4.42
C PHE A 154 2.85 9.17 -4.37
N GLU A 155 2.90 9.86 -5.51
CA GLU A 155 3.69 11.07 -5.72
C GLU A 155 2.74 12.23 -6.05
N SER A 156 2.94 13.36 -5.38
CA SER A 156 2.25 14.61 -5.70
C SER A 156 3.04 15.35 -6.80
N ASP A 157 2.36 15.63 -7.91
CA ASP A 157 2.93 16.24 -9.12
C ASP A 157 3.43 17.68 -8.87
N THR A 158 4.37 18.13 -9.71
CA THR A 158 5.12 19.38 -9.58
C THR A 158 4.23 20.62 -9.78
N GLY A 159 3.19 20.52 -10.61
CA GLY A 159 2.24 21.60 -10.86
C GLY A 159 1.47 22.02 -9.61
N ILE A 160 1.32 21.11 -8.65
CA ILE A 160 0.70 21.39 -7.35
C ILE A 160 1.60 22.31 -6.50
N HIS A 161 2.91 22.21 -6.63
CA HIS A 161 3.82 23.11 -5.92
C HIS A 161 3.68 24.56 -6.43
N GLU A 162 3.57 24.75 -7.75
CA GLU A 162 3.32 26.08 -8.32
C GLU A 162 1.92 26.60 -7.94
N GLU A 163 0.88 25.77 -8.01
CA GLU A 163 -0.50 26.18 -7.73
C GLU A 163 -0.80 26.44 -6.24
N ILE A 164 -0.18 25.69 -5.32
CA ILE A 164 -0.36 25.90 -3.86
C ILE A 164 0.41 27.12 -3.36
N CYS A 165 1.52 27.46 -4.03
CA CYS A 165 2.44 28.49 -3.55
C CYS A 165 2.29 29.86 -4.26
N GLU A 166 1.37 30.01 -5.22
CA GLU A 166 0.88 31.29 -5.75
C GLU A 166 -0.29 31.89 -4.91
#